data_AF-A0A8J8GFV0-F1
#
_entry.id   AF-A0A8J8GFV0-F1
#
_cell.length_a   1.000
_cell.length_b   1.000
_cell.length_c   1.000
_cell.angle_alpha   90.00
_cell.angle_beta   90.00
_cell.angle_gamma   90.00
#
_symmetry.space_group_name_H-M   'P 1'
#
loop_
_entity.id
_entity.type
_entity.pdbx_description
1 polymer ?
#
loop_
_entity_poly.entity_id
_entity_poly.type
_entity_poly.pdbx_seq_one_letter_code
_entity_poly.pdbx_strand_id
1 'polypeptide(L)'
;MGIQHMSIEDVLVNYEPLVKKQIQALGIYKNKEDFYQLGMIGLWEAYMRFDEKQGTFPSFAKRTVRGKMLTQLSKDVQLEMGSVAFTEEMEEVIADTRIDDPLERELVLSYCQGLSKKQLTWVIQSIIENKKLKEIAKDEGVSVERVKSWRKRALKKILKNYEKIHGQSFL
;
A
#
# COMPACT_ATOMS: atom_id res chain seq x y z
N MET A 1 6.76 25.63 -14.53
CA MET A 1 5.58 25.56 -15.41
C MET A 1 4.72 24.43 -14.89
N GLY A 2 3.50 24.77 -14.46
CA GLY A 2 2.58 23.82 -13.84
C GLY A 2 2.05 22.80 -14.84
N ILE A 3 1.85 21.56 -14.39
CA ILE A 3 1.31 20.49 -15.25
C ILE A 3 -0.11 20.80 -15.73
N GLN A 4 -0.82 21.70 -15.06
CA GLN A 4 -2.17 22.18 -15.42
C GLN A 4 -2.25 22.96 -16.75
N HIS A 5 -1.12 23.31 -17.38
CA HIS A 5 -1.09 23.95 -18.70
C HIS A 5 -0.83 22.98 -19.86
N MET A 6 -0.54 21.70 -19.57
CA MET A 6 -0.36 20.67 -20.59
C MET A 6 -1.71 20.08 -20.98
N SER A 7 -1.84 19.61 -22.22
CA SER A 7 -3.03 18.83 -22.58
C SER A 7 -3.04 17.52 -21.80
N ILE A 8 -4.23 16.97 -21.55
CA ILE A 8 -4.34 15.68 -20.87
C ILE A 8 -3.68 14.58 -21.70
N GLU A 9 -3.78 14.65 -23.03
CA GLU A 9 -3.14 13.75 -23.96
C GLU A 9 -1.62 13.76 -23.78
N ASP A 10 -1.02 14.95 -23.69
CA ASP A 10 0.42 15.09 -23.44
C ASP A 10 0.82 14.55 -22.08
N VAL A 11 0.01 14.76 -21.04
CA VAL A 11 0.30 14.22 -19.70
C VAL A 11 0.22 12.71 -19.71
N LEU A 12 -0.79 12.12 -20.36
CA LEU A 12 -0.92 10.68 -20.47
C LEU A 12 0.25 10.06 -21.24
N VAL A 13 0.67 10.65 -22.35
CA VAL A 13 1.83 10.17 -23.13
C VAL A 13 3.14 10.30 -22.34
N ASN A 14 3.38 11.46 -21.73
CA ASN A 14 4.63 11.72 -21.00
C ASN A 14 4.78 10.88 -19.73
N TYR A 15 3.66 10.52 -19.09
CA TYR A 15 3.66 9.72 -17.86
C TYR A 15 3.18 8.28 -18.05
N GLU A 16 2.90 7.84 -19.28
CA GLU A 16 2.69 6.43 -19.62
C GLU A 16 3.83 5.53 -19.11
N PRO A 17 5.13 5.92 -19.21
CA PRO A 17 6.21 5.12 -18.65
C PRO A 17 6.09 4.91 -17.13
N LEU A 18 5.45 5.81 -16.38
CA LEU A 18 5.20 5.65 -14.95
C LEU A 18 4.21 4.52 -14.69
N VAL A 19 3.13 4.43 -15.48
CA VAL A 19 2.15 3.34 -15.40
C VAL A 19 2.81 2.00 -15.70
N LYS A 20 3.56 1.91 -16.81
CA LYS A 20 4.31 0.70 -17.19
C LYS A 20 5.31 0.28 -16.11
N LYS A 21 6.03 1.25 -15.52
CA LYS A 21 6.93 1.00 -14.39
C LYS A 21 6.21 0.51 -13.14
N GLN A 22 4.99 0.98 -12.83
CA GLN A 22 4.24 0.49 -11.67
C GLN A 22 3.73 -0.95 -11.86
N ILE A 23 3.27 -1.31 -13.07
CA ILE A 23 2.89 -2.70 -13.39
C ILE A 23 4.07 -3.65 -13.19
N GLN A 24 5.24 -3.25 -13.71
CA GLN A 24 6.49 -3.99 -13.50
C GLN A 24 6.88 -4.06 -12.01
N ALA A 25 6.83 -2.94 -11.29
CA ALA A 25 7.22 -2.86 -9.88
C ALA A 25 6.26 -3.58 -8.92
N LEU A 26 5.01 -3.79 -9.31
CA LEU A 26 4.03 -4.56 -8.55
C LEU A 26 3.99 -6.04 -8.95
N GLY A 27 4.86 -6.47 -9.89
CA GLY A 27 4.96 -7.86 -10.31
C GLY A 27 3.72 -8.37 -11.04
N ILE A 28 2.95 -7.49 -11.67
CA ILE A 28 1.67 -7.85 -12.30
C ILE A 28 1.94 -8.61 -13.59
N TYR A 29 1.59 -9.90 -13.61
CA TYR A 29 1.81 -10.78 -14.76
C TYR A 29 0.53 -11.28 -15.42
N LYS A 30 -0.59 -11.34 -14.68
CA LYS A 30 -1.94 -11.59 -15.20
C LYS A 30 -2.65 -10.27 -15.51
N ASN A 31 -3.60 -10.28 -16.45
CA ASN A 31 -4.45 -9.14 -16.80
C ASN A 31 -3.69 -7.82 -17.03
N LYS A 32 -2.49 -7.88 -17.65
CA LYS A 32 -1.60 -6.71 -17.80
C LYS A 32 -2.25 -5.55 -18.53
N GLU A 33 -3.06 -5.83 -19.54
CA GLU A 33 -3.79 -4.81 -20.30
C GLU A 33 -4.82 -4.10 -19.41
N ASP A 34 -5.54 -4.83 -18.56
CA ASP A 34 -6.51 -4.25 -17.62
C ASP A 34 -5.81 -3.37 -16.57
N PHE A 35 -4.67 -3.82 -16.04
CA PHE A 35 -3.86 -3.03 -15.12
C PHE A 35 -3.22 -1.81 -15.79
N TYR A 36 -2.87 -1.92 -17.08
CA TYR A 36 -2.42 -0.79 -17.87
C TYR A 36 -3.53 0.26 -18.02
N GLN A 37 -4.73 -0.16 -18.43
CA GLN A 37 -5.88 0.75 -18.51
C GLN A 37 -6.22 1.37 -17.15
N LEU A 38 -6.25 0.56 -16.09
CA LEU A 38 -6.50 1.03 -14.72
C LEU A 38 -5.46 2.06 -14.27
N GLY A 39 -4.20 1.84 -14.63
CA GLY A 39 -3.11 2.79 -14.37
C GLY A 39 -3.27 4.09 -15.15
N MET A 40 -3.65 4.02 -16.42
CA MET A 40 -3.93 5.21 -17.24
C MET A 40 -5.13 6.00 -16.69
N ILE A 41 -6.19 5.33 -16.23
CA ILE A 41 -7.32 5.97 -15.52
C ILE A 41 -6.85 6.62 -14.21
N GLY A 42 -5.94 5.97 -13.48
CA GLY A 42 -5.32 6.53 -12.29
C GLY A 42 -4.50 7.79 -12.57
N LEU A 43 -3.78 7.82 -13.68
CA LEU A 43 -3.00 8.97 -14.12
C LEU A 43 -3.91 10.13 -14.56
N TRP A 44 -4.99 9.82 -15.27
CA TRP A 44 -6.02 10.81 -15.65
C TRP A 44 -6.68 11.44 -14.42
N GLU A 45 -7.08 10.63 -13.44
CA GLU A 45 -7.63 11.17 -12.18
C GLU A 45 -6.61 11.98 -11.40
N ALA A 46 -5.35 11.56 -11.38
CA ALA A 46 -4.29 12.32 -10.75
C ALA A 46 -4.17 13.71 -11.39
N TYR A 47 -4.25 13.80 -12.72
CA TYR A 47 -4.24 15.07 -13.44
C TYR A 47 -5.43 15.97 -13.07
N MET A 48 -6.65 15.41 -13.06
CA MET A 48 -7.86 16.16 -12.72
C MET A 48 -7.88 16.69 -11.28
N ARG A 49 -7.25 15.97 -10.34
CA ARG A 49 -7.29 16.27 -8.91
C ARG A 49 -6.02 16.94 -8.39
N PHE A 50 -5.02 17.13 -9.23
CA PHE A 50 -3.73 17.62 -8.78
C PHE A 50 -3.83 19.09 -8.35
N ASP A 51 -3.42 19.32 -7.10
CA ASP A 51 -3.22 20.64 -6.53
C ASP A 51 -1.72 20.82 -6.24
N GLU A 52 -1.13 21.86 -6.85
CA GLU A 52 0.29 22.19 -6.69
C GLU A 52 0.69 22.45 -5.23
N LYS A 53 -0.28 22.81 -4.37
CA LYS A 53 -0.05 22.99 -2.93
C LYS A 53 0.25 21.69 -2.20
N GLN A 54 -0.14 20.54 -2.78
CA GLN A 54 0.01 19.21 -2.16
C GLN A 54 1.32 18.49 -2.59
N GLY A 55 2.17 19.14 -3.39
CA GLY A 55 3.49 18.64 -3.77
C GLY A 55 3.68 18.57 -5.29
N THR A 56 4.59 17.71 -5.75
CA THR A 56 4.87 17.57 -7.19
C THR A 56 3.93 16.57 -7.84
N PHE A 57 3.49 16.87 -9.06
CA PHE A 57 2.60 16.00 -9.84
C PHE A 57 3.17 14.59 -10.07
N PRO A 58 4.46 14.38 -10.42
CA PRO A 58 5.01 13.03 -10.58
C PRO A 58 4.83 12.17 -9.32
N SER A 59 5.05 12.75 -8.14
CA SER A 59 4.86 12.04 -6.86
C SER A 59 3.40 11.72 -6.60
N PHE A 60 2.50 12.68 -6.83
CA PHE A 60 1.06 12.50 -6.67
C PHE A 60 0.50 11.46 -7.65
N ALA A 61 0.85 11.56 -8.93
CA ALA A 61 0.46 10.63 -9.98
C ALA A 61 0.98 9.21 -9.68
N LYS A 62 2.24 9.07 -9.26
CA LYS A 62 2.79 7.77 -8.85
C LYS A 62 1.97 7.14 -7.72
N ARG A 63 1.61 7.92 -6.70
CA ARG A 63 0.82 7.43 -5.55
C ARG A 63 -0.58 7.00 -5.98
N THR A 64 -1.28 7.82 -6.75
CA THR A 64 -2.64 7.54 -7.23
C THR A 64 -2.70 6.31 -8.14
N VAL A 65 -1.79 6.22 -9.11
CA VAL A 65 -1.69 5.07 -10.03
C VAL A 65 -1.39 3.78 -9.25
N ARG A 66 -0.41 3.82 -8.35
CA ARG A 66 -0.02 2.67 -7.55
C ARG A 66 -1.13 2.19 -6.62
N GLY A 67 -1.81 3.12 -5.95
CA GLY A 67 -2.93 2.81 -5.06
C GLY A 67 -4.05 2.05 -5.78
N LYS A 68 -4.41 2.51 -6.98
CA LYS A 68 -5.43 1.84 -7.80
C LYS A 68 -5.05 0.43 -8.20
N MET A 69 -3.82 0.22 -8.68
CA MET A 69 -3.33 -1.12 -9.01
C MET A 69 -3.32 -2.02 -7.77
N LEU A 70 -2.95 -1.52 -6.60
CA LEU A 70 -2.98 -2.30 -5.36
C LEU A 70 -4.38 -2.66 -4.90
N THR A 71 -5.34 -1.75 -5.03
CA THR A 71 -6.75 -2.03 -4.76
C THR A 71 -7.25 -3.15 -5.68
N GLN A 72 -6.90 -3.11 -6.97
CA GLN A 72 -7.34 -4.16 -7.89
C GLN A 72 -6.63 -5.49 -7.67
N LEU A 73 -5.32 -5.50 -7.43
CA LEU A 73 -4.61 -6.73 -7.04
C LEU A 73 -5.19 -7.36 -5.77
N SER A 74 -5.56 -6.54 -4.78
CA SER A 74 -6.18 -7.03 -3.55
C SER A 74 -7.55 -7.65 -3.83
N LYS A 75 -8.34 -7.05 -4.74
CA LYS A 75 -9.61 -7.62 -5.20
C LYS A 75 -9.38 -8.93 -5.97
N ASP A 76 -8.41 -8.97 -6.87
CA ASP A 76 -8.09 -10.17 -7.67
C ASP A 76 -7.62 -11.31 -6.78
N VAL A 77 -6.77 -11.04 -5.78
CA VAL A 77 -6.37 -12.04 -4.78
C VAL A 77 -7.58 -12.48 -3.94
N GLN A 78 -8.47 -11.57 -3.54
CA GLN A 78 -9.70 -11.94 -2.80
C GLN A 78 -10.64 -12.81 -3.63
N LEU A 79 -10.71 -12.59 -4.94
CA LEU A 79 -11.52 -13.36 -5.88
C LEU A 79 -10.87 -14.70 -6.26
N GLU A 80 -9.55 -14.75 -6.44
CA GLU A 80 -8.80 -15.96 -6.77
C GLU A 80 -8.65 -16.90 -5.57
N MET A 81 -8.51 -16.36 -4.34
CA MET A 81 -8.16 -17.18 -3.19
C MET A 81 -9.32 -17.97 -2.59
N GLY A 82 -10.58 -17.51 -2.67
CA GLY A 82 -11.65 -18.12 -1.88
C GLY A 82 -11.14 -18.52 -0.49
N SER A 83 -10.64 -17.54 0.27
CA SER A 83 -10.01 -17.68 1.61
C SER A 83 -8.46 -17.74 1.71
N VAL A 84 -7.91 -16.68 2.31
CA VAL A 84 -6.71 -16.57 3.18
C VAL A 84 -5.30 -16.95 2.66
N ALA A 85 -4.42 -15.93 2.50
CA ALA A 85 -3.07 -15.80 3.13
C ALA A 85 -2.06 -14.93 2.31
N PHE A 86 -1.66 -13.77 2.86
CA PHE A 86 -0.64 -12.85 2.30
C PHE A 86 0.82 -13.34 2.57
N THR A 87 1.71 -13.34 1.57
CA THR A 87 3.13 -13.80 1.68
C THR A 87 4.16 -12.66 1.79
N GLU A 88 5.42 -13.03 2.12
CA GLU A 88 6.54 -12.13 2.44
C GLU A 88 6.99 -11.21 1.30
N GLU A 89 6.71 -11.50 0.02
CA GLU A 89 7.07 -10.60 -1.09
C GLU A 89 6.20 -9.32 -1.18
N MET A 90 5.02 -9.30 -0.55
CA MET A 90 4.15 -8.10 -0.48
C MET A 90 4.71 -7.02 0.48
N GLU A 91 5.81 -7.30 1.18
CA GLU A 91 6.44 -6.41 2.17
C GLU A 91 7.21 -5.24 1.54
N GLU A 92 7.67 -5.38 0.28
CA GLU A 92 8.36 -4.30 -0.45
C GLU A 92 7.39 -3.32 -1.14
N VAL A 93 6.09 -3.64 -1.15
CA VAL A 93 5.07 -2.88 -1.89
C VAL A 93 4.50 -1.70 -1.09
N ILE A 94 4.71 -1.69 0.23
CA ILE A 94 4.42 -0.58 1.16
C ILE A 94 5.52 0.48 1.06
N ALA A 95 5.79 0.94 -0.16
CA ALA A 95 6.74 2.02 -0.42
C ALA A 95 5.93 3.26 -0.80
N ASP A 96 5.66 4.07 0.23
CA ASP A 96 4.99 5.39 0.23
C ASP A 96 3.52 5.41 0.72
N THR A 97 3.25 4.77 1.86
CA THR A 97 1.99 4.89 2.63
C THR A 97 2.28 5.36 4.05
N ARG A 98 2.81 6.57 4.23
CA ARG A 98 2.75 7.20 5.56
C ARG A 98 1.28 7.50 5.87
N ILE A 99 0.77 6.96 6.98
CA ILE A 99 -0.55 7.31 7.50
C ILE A 99 -0.40 8.62 8.28
N ASP A 100 -0.51 9.74 7.57
CA ASP A 100 -0.54 11.08 8.16
C ASP A 100 -1.95 11.48 8.65
N ASP A 101 -2.99 10.70 8.32
CA ASP A 101 -4.36 10.94 8.78
C ASP A 101 -4.60 10.38 10.20
N PRO A 102 -5.01 11.21 11.19
CA PRO A 102 -5.26 10.77 12.56
C PRO A 102 -6.38 9.74 12.72
N LEU A 103 -7.42 9.76 11.87
CA LEU A 103 -8.53 8.81 11.92
C LEU A 103 -8.11 7.45 11.37
N GLU A 104 -7.32 7.42 10.30
CA GLU A 104 -6.72 6.19 9.77
C GLU A 104 -5.78 5.54 10.80
N ARG A 105 -5.02 6.36 11.54
CA ARG A 105 -4.19 5.89 12.65
C ARG A 105 -5.02 5.27 13.77
N GLU A 106 -6.06 5.95 14.23
CA GLU A 106 -6.93 5.46 15.29
C GLU A 106 -7.63 4.15 14.89
N LEU A 107 -8.07 4.06 13.64
CA LEU A 107 -8.66 2.85 13.06
C LEU A 107 -7.67 1.68 13.08
N VAL A 108 -6.43 1.86 12.65
CA VAL A 108 -5.40 0.81 12.73
C VAL A 108 -5.15 0.35 14.17
N LEU A 109 -5.08 1.29 15.11
CA LEU A 109 -4.85 0.99 16.53
C LEU A 109 -6.02 0.25 17.18
N SER A 110 -7.26 0.47 16.72
CA SER A 110 -8.45 -0.24 17.20
C SER A 110 -8.33 -1.76 17.02
N TYR A 111 -7.67 -2.23 15.94
CA TYR A 111 -7.43 -3.65 15.69
C TYR A 111 -6.23 -4.22 16.45
N CYS A 112 -5.45 -3.37 17.13
CA CYS A 112 -4.20 -3.77 17.78
C CYS A 112 -4.38 -4.26 19.24
N GLN A 113 -5.61 -4.43 19.72
CA GLN A 113 -5.88 -4.91 21.06
C GLN A 113 -5.26 -6.30 21.33
N GLY A 114 -4.55 -6.46 22.46
CA GLY A 114 -3.92 -7.73 22.83
C GLY A 114 -2.63 -8.07 22.06
N LEU A 115 -2.09 -7.15 21.26
CA LEU A 115 -0.72 -7.26 20.75
C LEU A 115 0.29 -7.09 21.89
N SER A 116 1.41 -7.82 21.81
CA SER A 116 2.53 -7.58 22.71
C SER A 116 3.24 -6.28 22.32
N LYS A 117 4.04 -5.71 23.24
CA LYS A 117 4.82 -4.49 22.98
C LYS A 117 5.59 -4.56 21.66
N LYS A 118 6.27 -5.69 21.40
CA LYS A 118 7.06 -5.89 20.17
C LYS A 118 6.21 -6.07 18.89
N GLN A 119 5.01 -6.63 19.01
CA GLN A 119 4.06 -6.71 17.89
C GLN A 119 3.52 -5.32 17.54
N LEU A 120 3.16 -4.53 18.57
CA LEU A 120 2.71 -3.16 18.41
C LEU A 120 3.81 -2.25 17.86
N THR A 121 5.05 -2.43 18.32
CA THR A 121 6.23 -1.76 17.76
C THR A 121 6.33 -1.96 16.25
N TRP A 122 6.15 -3.19 15.76
CA TRP A 122 6.15 -3.44 14.33
C TRP A 122 5.02 -2.70 13.61
N VAL A 123 3.79 -2.69 14.15
CA VAL A 123 2.67 -1.95 13.54
C VAL A 123 2.99 -0.45 13.44
N ILE A 124 3.42 0.16 14.55
CA ILE A 124 3.71 1.59 14.59
C ILE A 124 4.82 1.93 13.61
N GLN A 125 5.97 1.25 13.71
CA GLN A 125 7.12 1.61 12.90
C GLN A 125 6.94 1.25 11.43
N SER A 126 6.33 0.10 11.11
CA SER A 126 6.19 -0.37 9.73
C SER A 126 5.00 0.24 9.00
N ILE A 127 3.84 0.34 9.65
CA ILE A 127 2.58 0.75 8.99
C ILE A 127 2.36 2.25 9.14
N ILE A 128 2.65 2.82 10.30
CA ILE A 128 2.36 4.22 10.58
C ILE A 128 3.54 5.12 10.22
N GLU A 129 4.75 4.75 10.65
CA GLU A 129 5.97 5.52 10.38
C GLU A 129 6.61 5.18 9.03
N ASN A 130 6.13 4.12 8.36
CA ASN A 130 6.61 3.64 7.06
C ASN A 130 8.10 3.24 7.04
N LYS A 131 8.61 2.68 8.15
CA LYS A 131 9.96 2.15 8.27
C LYS A 131 10.05 0.74 7.68
N LYS A 132 11.18 0.45 7.03
CA LYS A 132 11.50 -0.89 6.54
C LYS A 132 11.87 -1.80 7.71
N LEU A 133 11.67 -3.11 7.56
CA LEU A 133 12.06 -4.08 8.59
C LEU A 133 13.54 -3.98 9.02
N LYS A 134 14.43 -3.61 8.10
CA LYS A 134 15.85 -3.42 8.38
C LYS A 134 16.10 -2.18 9.26
N GLU A 135 15.33 -1.12 9.06
CA GLU A 135 15.39 0.10 9.88
C GLU A 135 14.82 -0.19 11.27
N ILE A 136 13.69 -0.89 11.35
CA ILE A 136 13.11 -1.36 12.62
C ILE A 136 14.08 -2.26 13.38
N ALA A 137 14.72 -3.20 12.67
CA ALA A 137 15.71 -4.11 13.25
C ALA A 137 16.91 -3.34 13.83
N LYS A 138 17.38 -2.31 13.12
CA LYS A 138 18.44 -1.43 13.57
C LYS A 138 18.01 -0.60 14.78
N ASP A 139 16.84 0.05 14.71
CA ASP A 139 16.30 0.93 15.76
C ASP A 139 16.04 0.15 17.06
N GLU A 140 15.53 -1.08 16.95
CA GLU A 140 15.22 -1.94 18.09
C GLU A 140 16.38 -2.85 18.53
N GLY A 141 17.53 -2.79 17.84
CA GLY A 141 18.71 -3.59 18.15
C GLY A 141 18.49 -5.11 18.03
N VAL A 142 17.70 -5.56 17.06
CA VAL A 142 17.36 -6.97 16.84
C VAL A 142 17.67 -7.44 15.42
N SER A 143 17.59 -8.76 15.18
CA SER A 143 17.67 -9.29 13.82
C SER A 143 16.40 -8.99 13.02
N VAL A 144 16.54 -8.84 11.70
CA VAL A 144 15.41 -8.68 10.75
C VAL A 144 14.42 -9.85 10.89
N GLU A 145 14.93 -11.06 11.10
CA GLU A 145 14.12 -12.26 11.32
C GLU A 145 13.21 -12.14 12.55
N ARG A 146 13.70 -11.48 13.61
CA ARG A 146 12.90 -11.22 14.81
C ARG A 146 11.78 -10.22 14.50
N VAL A 147 12.03 -9.22 13.65
CA VAL A 147 11.01 -8.27 13.19
C VAL A 147 9.96 -8.97 12.30
N LYS A 148 10.37 -9.86 11.38
CA LYS A 148 9.45 -10.71 10.60
C LYS A 148 8.55 -11.56 11.50
N SER A 149 9.12 -12.13 12.57
CA SER A 149 8.35 -12.86 13.57
C SER A 149 7.31 -11.97 14.27
N TRP A 150 7.65 -10.71 14.57
CA TRP A 150 6.70 -9.75 15.12
C TRP A 150 5.57 -9.46 14.14
N ARG A 151 5.88 -9.19 12.86
CA ARG A 151 4.91 -9.01 11.77
C ARG A 151 3.94 -10.17 11.69
N LYS A 152 4.45 -11.39 11.49
CA LYS A 152 3.63 -12.59 11.30
C LYS A 152 2.64 -12.78 12.46
N ARG A 153 3.12 -12.60 13.69
CA ARG A 153 2.29 -12.76 14.89
C ARG A 153 1.33 -11.58 15.09
N ALA A 154 1.73 -10.37 14.73
CA ALA A 154 0.87 -9.18 14.77
C ALA A 154 -0.28 -9.33 13.77
N LEU A 155 0.00 -9.64 12.50
CA LEU A 155 -1.01 -9.84 11.45
C LEU A 155 -2.02 -10.92 11.84
N LYS A 156 -1.58 -12.06 12.39
CA LYS A 156 -2.49 -13.11 12.86
C LYS A 156 -3.47 -12.60 13.93
N LYS A 157 -3.01 -11.76 14.86
CA LYS A 157 -3.86 -11.18 15.91
C LYS A 157 -4.77 -10.08 15.37
N ILE A 158 -4.24 -9.21 14.51
CA ILE A 158 -4.99 -8.14 13.85
C ILE A 158 -6.13 -8.74 13.03
N LEU A 159 -5.87 -9.79 12.24
CA LEU A 159 -6.89 -10.50 11.48
C LEU A 159 -7.97 -11.07 12.40
N LYS A 160 -7.58 -11.75 13.48
CA LYS A 160 -8.54 -12.27 14.47
C LYS A 160 -9.37 -11.15 15.12
N ASN A 161 -8.76 -10.00 15.42
CA ASN A 161 -9.45 -8.87 16.02
C ASN A 161 -10.39 -8.21 15.01
N TYR A 162 -9.97 -8.09 13.76
CA TYR A 162 -10.79 -7.64 12.64
C TYR A 162 -12.03 -8.54 12.48
N GLU A 163 -11.84 -9.86 12.46
CA GLU A 163 -12.94 -10.84 12.39
C GLU A 163 -13.89 -10.75 13.59
N LYS A 164 -13.38 -10.45 14.80
CA LYS A 164 -14.22 -10.24 15.99
C LYS A 164 -15.04 -8.95 15.92
N ILE A 165 -14.46 -7.87 15.42
CA ILE A 165 -15.10 -6.56 15.34
C ILE A 165 -16.13 -6.54 14.19
N HIS A 166 -15.85 -7.24 13.09
CA HIS A 166 -16.62 -7.16 11.84
C HIS A 166 -17.34 -8.45 11.43
N GLY A 167 -17.14 -9.56 12.12
CA GLY A 167 -18.03 -10.72 12.08
C GLY A 167 -18.04 -11.59 10.81
N GLN A 168 -16.95 -11.72 10.05
CA GLN A 168 -16.90 -12.62 8.87
C GLN A 168 -15.65 -13.52 8.83
N SER A 169 -15.88 -14.83 8.81
CA SER A 169 -14.88 -15.89 8.61
C SER A 169 -14.73 -16.16 7.11
N PHE A 170 -13.59 -15.82 6.51
CA PHE A 170 -13.23 -16.28 5.17
C PHE A 170 -12.52 -17.64 5.30
N LEU A 171 -13.31 -18.73 5.22
CA LEU A 171 -12.86 -20.09 4.91
C LEU A 171 -13.53 -20.53 3.62
#